data_AF-A0A1S8DCS2-F1
#
_entry.id   AF-A0A1S8DCS2-F1
#
_cell.length_a   1.000
_cell.length_b   1.000
_cell.length_c   1.000
_cell.angle_alpha   90.00
_cell.angle_beta   90.00
_cell.angle_gamma   90.00
#
_symmetry.space_group_name_H-M   'P 1'
#
loop_
_entity.id
_entity.type
_entity.pdbx_description
1 polymer ?
#
loop_
_entity_poly.entity_id
_entity_poly.type
_entity_poly.pdbx_seq_one_letter_code
_entity_poly.pdbx_strand_id
1 'polypeptide(L)'
;LHFHFEHQRDGHTLVFGDDQTCYPRLPEIGYSQGTGLVADQPVVKRFSLTAATRPDRVARRDYDFLKPRLQLEADATLQDGAPQPALEDYDYPGRFADRERGKQLSRIHLQRHRSHQLQANGESDQPGLRSGHFLTLTGHLRDDWNDLWLLTSIEHQGKQPQVLEEAVTSDTQASDGFTQGYRNRFIATPWQAIWRPALDHPKPRIAGSQSAVVTGPEGEEIHCDPHGRV
;
A
#
# COMPACT_ATOMS: atom_id res chain seq x y z
N LEU A 1 -9.18 0.11 4.31
CA LEU A 1 -9.42 1.22 3.38
C LEU A 1 -8.09 1.66 2.80
N HIS A 2 -8.07 1.87 1.49
CA HIS A 2 -7.02 2.53 0.73
C HIS A 2 -7.68 3.60 -0.13
N PHE A 3 -6.87 4.44 -0.78
CA PHE A 3 -7.36 5.41 -1.73
C PHE A 3 -6.44 5.54 -2.94
N HIS A 4 -6.99 6.01 -4.04
CA HIS A 4 -6.24 6.47 -5.20
C HIS A 4 -6.95 7.66 -5.86
N PHE A 5 -6.27 8.32 -6.80
CA PHE A 5 -6.82 9.45 -7.53
C PHE A 5 -7.13 9.07 -8.98
N GLU A 6 -8.31 9.45 -9.45
CA GLU A 6 -8.66 9.47 -10.86
C GLU A 6 -8.55 10.90 -11.37
N HIS A 7 -7.70 11.12 -12.38
CA HIS A 7 -7.45 12.44 -12.94
C HIS A 7 -8.14 12.60 -14.29
N GLN A 8 -8.95 13.64 -14.41
CA GLN A 8 -9.57 14.13 -15.63
C GLN A 8 -9.08 15.56 -15.92
N ARG A 9 -9.40 16.09 -17.10
CA ARG A 9 -8.98 17.47 -17.46
C ARG A 9 -9.62 18.52 -16.55
N ASP A 10 -10.86 18.29 -16.14
CA ASP A 10 -11.67 19.28 -15.43
C ASP A 10 -11.66 19.08 -13.89
N GLY A 11 -10.94 18.06 -13.40
CA GLY A 11 -10.89 17.76 -11.97
C GLY A 11 -10.21 16.44 -11.63
N HIS A 12 -10.10 16.17 -10.34
CA HIS A 12 -9.60 14.92 -9.79
C HIS A 12 -10.58 14.36 -8.76
N THR A 13 -10.72 13.04 -8.73
CA THR A 13 -11.60 12.33 -7.80
C THR A 13 -10.77 11.46 -6.88
N LEU A 14 -10.99 11.60 -5.57
CA LEU A 14 -10.43 10.71 -4.57
C LEU A 14 -11.34 9.48 -4.41
N VAL A 15 -10.85 8.31 -4.77
CA VAL A 15 -11.60 7.05 -4.72
C VAL A 15 -11.14 6.24 -3.52
N PHE A 16 -12.07 5.86 -2.64
CA PHE A 16 -11.79 4.96 -1.53
C PHE A 16 -12.20 3.53 -1.88
N GLY A 17 -11.35 2.58 -1.51
CA GLY A 17 -11.60 1.16 -1.71
C GLY A 17 -11.18 0.31 -0.53
N ASP A 18 -11.72 -0.89 -0.45
CA ASP A 18 -11.34 -1.91 0.53
C ASP A 18 -11.00 -3.27 -0.10
N ASP A 19 -11.14 -3.43 -1.41
CA ASP A 19 -10.69 -4.57 -2.20
C ASP A 19 -9.93 -4.13 -3.47
N GLN A 20 -9.51 -5.08 -4.30
CA GLN A 20 -8.72 -4.77 -5.49
C GLN A 20 -9.56 -4.42 -6.73
N THR A 21 -10.88 -4.55 -6.67
CA THR A 21 -11.76 -4.35 -7.84
C THR A 21 -11.95 -2.89 -8.20
N CYS A 22 -11.68 -1.97 -7.26
CA CYS A 22 -11.80 -0.53 -7.49
C CYS A 22 -10.63 0.06 -8.28
N TYR A 23 -9.54 -0.70 -8.54
CA TYR A 23 -8.41 -0.17 -9.28
C TYR A 23 -8.63 -0.31 -10.80
N PRO A 24 -8.59 0.79 -11.56
CA PRO A 24 -8.68 0.74 -13.01
C PRO A 24 -7.45 0.05 -13.64
N ARG A 25 -7.64 -0.51 -14.84
CA ARG A 25 -6.58 -1.19 -15.61
C ARG A 25 -6.06 -0.28 -16.72
N LEU A 26 -4.74 -0.14 -16.81
CA LEU A 26 -4.03 0.56 -17.88
C LEU A 26 -3.90 -0.35 -19.12
N PRO A 27 -3.65 0.23 -20.30
CA PRO A 27 -3.22 -0.54 -21.47
C PRO A 27 -2.00 -1.41 -21.15
N GLU A 28 -1.91 -2.55 -21.83
CA GLU A 28 -0.75 -3.43 -21.70
C GLU A 28 0.53 -2.73 -22.18
N ILE A 29 1.66 -3.09 -21.56
CA ILE A 29 2.96 -2.54 -21.91
C ILE A 29 3.98 -3.65 -22.11
N GLY A 30 4.73 -3.54 -23.20
CA GLY A 30 5.85 -4.42 -23.49
C GLY A 30 7.07 -4.10 -22.63
N TYR A 31 7.78 -5.14 -22.23
CA TYR A 31 9.12 -5.06 -21.68
C TYR A 31 10.15 -5.11 -22.82
N SER A 32 11.09 -4.19 -22.81
CA SER A 32 12.23 -4.20 -23.72
C SER A 32 13.47 -3.69 -22.99
N GLN A 33 14.40 -4.60 -22.70
CA GLN A 33 15.65 -4.25 -22.03
C GLN A 33 16.45 -3.33 -22.95
N GLY A 34 16.68 -2.10 -22.52
CA GLY A 34 17.25 -1.04 -23.36
C GLY A 34 18.57 -1.47 -24.02
N THR A 35 18.53 -1.71 -25.33
CA THR A 35 19.70 -2.04 -26.17
C THR A 35 20.45 -0.80 -26.66
N GLY A 36 20.13 0.38 -26.13
CA GLY A 36 20.61 1.68 -26.62
C GLY A 36 19.82 2.24 -27.81
N LEU A 37 18.85 1.49 -28.34
CA LEU A 37 17.89 1.96 -29.33
C LEU A 37 16.62 2.47 -28.64
N VAL A 38 16.05 3.56 -29.16
CA VAL A 38 14.73 4.06 -28.72
C VAL A 38 13.68 3.16 -29.35
N ALA A 39 12.83 2.54 -28.53
CA ALA A 39 11.70 1.76 -29.02
C ALA A 39 10.67 2.68 -29.70
N ASP A 40 10.00 2.18 -30.74
CA ASP A 40 8.95 2.93 -31.47
C ASP A 40 7.72 3.24 -30.59
N GLN A 41 7.54 2.49 -29.50
CA GLN A 41 6.47 2.66 -28.53
C GLN A 41 7.03 2.74 -27.11
N PRO A 42 6.32 3.39 -26.17
CA PRO A 42 6.73 3.40 -24.77
C PRO A 42 6.75 1.99 -24.18
N VAL A 43 7.82 1.66 -23.44
CA VAL A 43 8.10 0.33 -22.90
C VAL A 43 8.55 0.39 -21.45
N VAL A 44 8.53 -0.76 -20.78
CA VAL A 44 9.26 -0.97 -19.53
C VAL A 44 10.69 -1.39 -19.87
N LYS A 45 11.67 -0.58 -19.47
CA LYS A 45 13.09 -0.78 -19.79
C LYS A 45 13.82 -1.64 -18.77
N ARG A 46 13.35 -1.58 -17.52
CA ARG A 46 13.87 -2.36 -16.40
C ARG A 46 12.70 -2.82 -15.55
N PHE A 47 12.75 -4.07 -15.15
CA PHE A 47 11.81 -4.64 -14.21
C PHE A 47 12.56 -5.63 -13.32
N SER A 48 12.43 -5.48 -12.01
CA SER A 48 13.14 -6.31 -11.05
C SER A 48 12.26 -6.60 -9.86
N LEU A 49 12.25 -7.86 -9.41
CA LEU A 49 11.47 -8.29 -8.27
C LEU A 49 12.35 -8.38 -7.02
N THR A 50 11.88 -7.78 -5.93
CA THR A 50 12.48 -7.90 -4.61
C THR A 50 11.55 -8.71 -3.72
N ALA A 51 12.12 -9.70 -3.03
CA ALA A 51 11.44 -10.49 -2.02
C ALA A 51 11.98 -10.18 -0.63
N ALA A 52 11.10 -10.06 0.36
CA ALA A 52 11.47 -9.81 1.75
C ALA A 52 10.79 -10.84 2.67
N THR A 53 11.49 -11.26 3.72
CA THR A 53 10.89 -12.08 4.78
C THR A 53 9.85 -11.27 5.54
N ARG A 54 8.66 -11.87 5.72
CA ARG A 54 7.51 -11.25 6.40
C ARG A 54 6.82 -12.28 7.30
N PRO A 55 6.14 -11.85 8.37
CA PRO A 55 5.29 -12.73 9.17
C PRO A 55 4.25 -13.47 8.31
N ASP A 56 4.06 -14.76 8.58
CA ASP A 56 3.08 -15.63 7.92
C ASP A 56 1.84 -15.86 8.80
N ARG A 57 1.89 -15.42 10.05
CA ARG A 57 0.78 -15.44 10.98
C ARG A 57 0.62 -14.11 11.69
N VAL A 58 -0.63 -13.69 11.86
CA VAL A 58 -1.01 -12.57 12.72
C VAL A 58 -1.92 -13.09 13.80
N ALA A 59 -1.57 -12.86 15.06
CA ALA A 59 -2.39 -13.16 16.23
C ALA A 59 -2.70 -11.86 16.99
N ARG A 60 -3.96 -11.70 17.40
CA ARG A 60 -4.42 -10.54 18.17
C ARG A 60 -5.25 -11.00 19.35
N ARG A 61 -5.05 -10.38 20.50
CA ARG A 61 -5.84 -10.62 21.71
C ARG A 61 -6.44 -9.34 22.26
N ASP A 62 -7.58 -9.46 22.91
CA ASP A 62 -8.19 -8.35 23.64
C ASP A 62 -8.90 -8.85 24.91
N TYR A 63 -9.46 -7.93 25.69
CA TYR A 63 -10.24 -8.23 26.88
C TYR A 63 -11.54 -7.42 26.89
N ASP A 64 -12.66 -8.11 27.10
CA ASP A 64 -13.97 -7.49 27.29
C ASP A 64 -14.46 -7.76 28.71
N PHE A 65 -14.58 -6.70 29.50
CA PHE A 65 -15.01 -6.77 30.89
C PHE A 65 -16.47 -7.21 31.05
N LEU A 66 -17.30 -7.03 30.02
CA LEU A 66 -18.68 -7.53 30.01
C LEU A 66 -18.72 -9.06 29.84
N LYS A 67 -17.66 -9.64 29.26
CA LYS A 67 -17.52 -11.07 28.98
C LYS A 67 -16.14 -11.57 29.44
N PRO A 68 -15.80 -11.49 30.74
CA PRO A 68 -14.43 -11.71 31.22
C PRO A 68 -13.94 -13.16 31.04
N ARG A 69 -14.86 -14.12 30.91
CA ARG A 69 -14.56 -15.54 30.64
C ARG A 69 -14.37 -15.85 29.15
N LEU A 70 -14.74 -14.91 28.26
CA LEU A 70 -14.58 -15.09 26.83
C LEU A 70 -13.12 -14.81 26.46
N GLN A 71 -12.43 -15.84 25.97
CA GLN A 71 -11.12 -15.65 25.35
C GLN A 71 -11.32 -14.91 24.01
N LEU A 72 -11.00 -13.62 24.01
CA LEU A 72 -10.99 -12.77 22.81
C LEU A 72 -9.63 -12.88 22.15
N GLU A 73 -9.52 -13.89 21.29
CA GLU A 73 -8.35 -14.14 20.45
C GLU A 73 -8.82 -14.33 19.01
N ALA A 74 -8.04 -13.78 18.09
CA ALA A 74 -8.26 -13.94 16.66
C ALA A 74 -6.94 -13.99 15.91
N ASP A 75 -6.81 -14.97 15.03
CA ASP A 75 -5.63 -15.13 14.20
C ASP A 75 -5.97 -15.24 12.72
N ALA A 76 -4.95 -15.00 11.90
CA ALA A 76 -4.97 -15.22 10.46
C ALA A 76 -3.61 -15.79 10.06
N THR A 77 -3.64 -16.87 9.28
CA THR A 77 -2.43 -17.58 8.84
C THR A 77 -2.46 -17.76 7.33
N LEU A 78 -1.29 -17.71 6.71
CA LEU A 78 -1.11 -18.02 5.31
C LEU A 78 -1.33 -19.51 5.04
N GLN A 79 -2.32 -19.83 4.22
CA GLN A 79 -2.61 -21.21 3.83
C GLN A 79 -1.78 -21.67 2.61
N ASP A 80 -1.43 -20.74 1.73
CA ASP A 80 -0.74 -21.04 0.47
C ASP A 80 0.65 -20.39 0.40
N GLY A 81 1.72 -21.16 0.24
CA GLY A 81 3.07 -20.65 0.06
C GLY A 81 4.16 -21.74 0.18
N ALA A 82 5.36 -21.43 -0.30
CA ALA A 82 6.52 -22.28 -0.03
C ALA A 82 6.79 -22.35 1.48
N PRO A 83 7.36 -23.45 2.01
CA PRO A 83 7.66 -23.57 3.43
C PRO A 83 8.58 -22.42 3.86
N GLN A 84 8.06 -21.54 4.71
CA GLN A 84 8.82 -20.45 5.32
C GLN A 84 8.95 -20.72 6.82
N PRO A 85 10.00 -20.17 7.49
CA PRO A 85 10.04 -20.21 8.94
C PRO A 85 8.76 -19.54 9.49
N ALA A 86 8.09 -20.22 10.41
CA ALA A 86 6.88 -19.70 11.05
C ALA A 86 7.23 -18.42 11.82
N LEU A 87 6.71 -17.30 11.36
CA LEU A 87 6.96 -15.97 11.92
C LEU A 87 5.62 -15.34 12.28
N GLU A 88 5.38 -15.22 13.59
CA GLU A 88 4.14 -14.67 14.13
C GLU A 88 4.30 -13.19 14.50
N ASP A 89 3.35 -12.37 14.04
CA ASP A 89 3.08 -11.03 14.53
C ASP A 89 1.96 -11.12 15.58
N TYR A 90 2.31 -10.98 16.86
CA TYR A 90 1.38 -10.94 17.98
C TYR A 90 1.25 -9.53 18.56
N ASP A 91 0.03 -9.08 18.89
CA ASP A 91 -0.21 -7.79 19.54
C ASP A 91 -1.39 -7.80 20.53
N TYR A 92 -1.29 -6.94 21.55
CA TYR A 92 -2.31 -6.64 22.56
C TYR A 92 -2.18 -5.17 23.02
N PRO A 93 -3.30 -4.40 23.12
CA PRO A 93 -4.68 -4.81 22.86
C PRO A 93 -5.03 -4.79 21.37
N GLY A 94 -5.77 -5.81 20.92
CA GLY A 94 -6.20 -6.02 19.54
C GLY A 94 -7.33 -5.11 19.04
N ARG A 95 -8.01 -4.41 19.96
CA ARG A 95 -9.08 -3.44 19.76
C ARG A 95 -10.31 -4.01 19.04
N PHE A 96 -10.80 -5.13 19.55
CA PHE A 96 -12.06 -5.74 19.10
C PHE A 96 -12.85 -6.29 20.29
N ALA A 97 -14.17 -6.15 20.23
CA ALA A 97 -15.09 -6.64 21.26
C ALA A 97 -15.68 -8.03 20.91
N ASP A 98 -15.53 -8.47 19.66
CA ASP A 98 -16.04 -9.75 19.18
C ASP A 98 -15.02 -10.46 18.27
N ARG A 99 -15.16 -11.78 18.19
CA ARG A 99 -14.22 -12.65 17.48
C ARG A 99 -14.24 -12.46 15.96
N GLU A 100 -15.39 -12.15 15.36
CA GLU A 100 -15.50 -11.99 13.91
C GLU A 100 -14.78 -10.72 13.46
N ARG A 101 -14.95 -9.62 14.21
CA ARG A 101 -14.17 -8.40 14.00
C ARG A 101 -12.68 -8.63 14.20
N GLY A 102 -12.29 -9.39 15.24
CA GLY A 102 -10.90 -9.79 15.45
C GLY A 102 -10.30 -10.52 14.25
N LYS A 103 -11.01 -11.52 13.71
CA LYS A 103 -10.57 -12.28 12.51
C LYS A 103 -10.39 -11.37 11.30
N GLN A 104 -11.34 -10.46 11.08
CA GLN A 104 -11.26 -9.49 9.98
C GLN A 104 -10.01 -8.60 10.11
N LEU A 105 -9.73 -8.09 11.31
CA LEU A 105 -8.57 -7.25 11.57
C LEU A 105 -7.26 -8.02 11.40
N SER A 106 -7.16 -9.25 11.92
CA SER A 106 -5.99 -10.12 11.75
C SER A 106 -5.74 -10.42 10.27
N ARG A 107 -6.80 -10.69 9.50
CA ARG A 107 -6.70 -10.89 8.04
C ARG A 107 -6.19 -9.65 7.31
N ILE A 108 -6.66 -8.46 7.67
CA ILE A 108 -6.19 -7.20 7.07
C ILE A 108 -4.70 -6.96 7.39
N HIS A 109 -4.26 -7.23 8.61
CA HIS A 109 -2.84 -7.13 8.98
C HIS A 109 -1.98 -8.12 8.19
N LEU A 110 -2.45 -9.35 8.03
CA LEU A 110 -1.73 -10.37 7.27
C LEU A 110 -1.62 -10.01 5.78
N GLN A 111 -2.70 -9.48 5.19
CA GLN A 111 -2.69 -8.93 3.82
C GLN A 111 -1.67 -7.80 3.67
N ARG A 112 -1.54 -6.92 4.68
CA ARG A 112 -0.53 -5.86 4.69
C ARG A 112 0.89 -6.42 4.64
N HIS A 113 1.21 -7.39 5.50
CA HIS A 113 2.51 -8.07 5.46
C HIS A 113 2.78 -8.69 4.10
N ARG A 114 1.79 -9.38 3.52
CA ARG A 114 1.90 -9.99 2.19
C ARG A 114 2.15 -8.99 1.07
N SER A 115 1.46 -7.86 1.08
CA SER A 115 1.62 -6.85 0.03
C SER A 115 3.04 -6.28 -0.03
N HIS A 116 3.82 -6.39 1.05
CA HIS A 116 5.22 -5.95 1.13
C HIS A 116 6.23 -7.11 1.06
N GLN A 117 5.77 -8.33 0.78
CA GLN A 117 6.63 -9.51 0.63
C GLN A 117 7.30 -9.53 -0.74
N LEU A 118 6.54 -9.27 -1.80
CA LEU A 118 7.01 -9.20 -3.18
C LEU A 118 6.73 -7.80 -3.74
N GLN A 119 7.79 -7.09 -4.13
CA GLN A 119 7.68 -5.77 -4.73
C GLN A 119 8.50 -5.73 -6.02
N ALA A 120 7.85 -5.32 -7.10
CA ALA A 120 8.51 -5.04 -8.36
C ALA A 120 8.96 -3.58 -8.40
N ASN A 121 10.19 -3.36 -8.84
CA ASN A 121 10.76 -2.06 -9.14
C ASN A 121 11.00 -1.97 -10.65
N GLY A 122 10.41 -0.97 -11.28
CA GLY A 122 10.49 -0.79 -12.73
C GLY A 122 10.89 0.62 -13.16
N GLU A 123 11.41 0.70 -14.39
CA GLU A 123 11.73 1.95 -15.07
C GLU A 123 11.08 1.94 -16.46
N SER A 124 10.40 3.02 -16.84
CA SER A 124 9.64 3.10 -18.09
C SER A 124 9.68 4.52 -18.68
N ASP A 125 9.38 4.64 -19.98
CA ASP A 125 9.10 5.90 -20.66
C ASP A 125 7.61 6.08 -21.01
N GLN A 126 6.70 5.27 -20.44
CA GLN A 126 5.25 5.40 -20.63
C GLN A 126 4.68 6.55 -19.78
N PRO A 127 4.20 7.66 -20.38
CA PRO A 127 3.58 8.78 -19.65
C PRO A 127 2.26 8.43 -18.97
N GLY A 128 1.56 7.40 -19.45
CA GLY A 128 0.24 7.02 -18.95
C GLY A 128 0.21 6.27 -17.62
N LEU A 129 1.36 5.89 -17.04
CA LEU A 129 1.39 5.14 -15.79
C LEU A 129 0.89 5.99 -14.62
N ARG A 130 0.07 5.41 -13.74
CA ARG A 130 -0.53 6.09 -12.57
C ARG A 130 -0.57 5.15 -11.36
N SER A 131 -0.32 5.69 -10.17
CA SER A 131 -0.48 4.91 -8.92
C SER A 131 -1.96 4.55 -8.72
N GLY A 132 -2.22 3.42 -8.06
CA GLY A 132 -3.58 2.89 -7.88
C GLY A 132 -4.20 2.42 -9.19
N HIS A 133 -3.39 1.99 -10.16
CA HIS A 133 -3.86 1.37 -11.39
C HIS A 133 -3.15 0.04 -11.60
N PHE A 134 -3.81 -0.90 -12.26
CA PHE A 134 -3.20 -2.14 -12.70
C PHE A 134 -2.47 -1.98 -14.03
N LEU A 135 -1.25 -2.49 -14.11
CA LEU A 135 -0.42 -2.58 -15.29
C LEU A 135 -0.29 -4.05 -15.71
N THR A 136 -0.60 -4.36 -16.96
CA THR A 136 -0.29 -5.68 -17.53
C THR A 136 1.06 -5.61 -18.23
N LEU A 137 2.03 -6.35 -17.71
CA LEU A 137 3.38 -6.44 -18.30
C LEU A 137 3.42 -7.61 -19.29
N THR A 138 4.04 -7.41 -20.45
CA THR A 138 4.24 -8.47 -21.46
C THR A 138 5.66 -8.45 -22.01
N GLY A 139 6.12 -9.55 -22.62
CA GLY A 139 7.42 -9.60 -23.31
C GLY A 139 8.66 -9.66 -22.39
N HIS A 140 8.49 -9.84 -21.09
CA HIS A 140 9.60 -10.10 -20.18
C HIS A 140 10.14 -11.53 -20.38
N LEU A 141 11.47 -11.73 -20.29
CA LEU A 141 12.11 -13.05 -20.49
C LEU A 141 11.70 -14.11 -19.46
N ARG A 142 11.21 -13.66 -18.31
CA ARG A 142 10.61 -14.50 -17.28
C ARG A 142 9.10 -14.45 -17.41
N ASP A 143 8.51 -15.57 -17.79
CA ASP A 143 7.07 -15.67 -18.07
C ASP A 143 6.18 -15.42 -16.86
N ASP A 144 6.65 -15.77 -15.67
CA ASP A 144 5.95 -15.51 -14.40
C ASP A 144 5.81 -14.01 -14.09
N TRP A 145 6.56 -13.13 -14.76
CA TRP A 145 6.48 -11.68 -14.57
C TRP A 145 5.54 -11.01 -15.58
N ASN A 146 5.16 -11.72 -16.64
CA ASN A 146 4.20 -11.27 -17.64
C ASN A 146 2.75 -11.38 -17.10
N ASP A 147 2.48 -10.69 -16.00
CA ASP A 147 1.24 -10.76 -15.23
C ASP A 147 0.71 -9.34 -14.93
N LEU A 148 -0.34 -9.27 -14.10
CA LEU A 148 -0.99 -8.07 -13.65
C LEU A 148 -0.35 -7.53 -12.36
N TRP A 149 0.07 -6.27 -12.40
CA TRP A 149 0.79 -5.60 -11.32
C TRP A 149 0.05 -4.33 -10.89
N LEU A 150 -0.23 -4.18 -9.60
CA LEU A 150 -0.78 -2.94 -9.04
C LEU A 150 0.35 -1.93 -8.85
N LEU A 151 0.28 -0.78 -9.51
CA LEU A 151 1.24 0.31 -9.31
C LEU A 151 0.96 1.02 -7.98
N THR A 152 1.86 0.88 -7.01
CA THR A 152 1.69 1.44 -5.66
C THR A 152 2.38 2.80 -5.49
N SER A 153 3.42 3.07 -6.27
CA SER A 153 4.14 4.35 -6.30
C SER A 153 4.71 4.60 -7.69
N ILE A 154 4.67 5.85 -8.14
CA ILE A 154 5.27 6.28 -9.40
C ILE A 154 5.90 7.65 -9.23
N GLU A 155 7.13 7.77 -9.71
CA GLU A 155 7.86 9.03 -9.80
C GLU A 155 8.07 9.37 -11.28
N HIS A 156 7.51 10.49 -11.71
CA HIS A 156 7.62 11.00 -13.07
C HIS A 156 8.74 12.03 -13.17
N GLN A 157 9.56 11.94 -14.22
CA GLN A 157 10.60 12.92 -14.50
C GLN A 157 10.59 13.32 -15.98
N GLY A 158 10.45 14.62 -16.23
CA GLY A 158 10.55 15.23 -17.56
C GLY A 158 11.66 16.28 -17.60
N LYS A 159 12.39 16.36 -18.73
CA LYS A 159 13.40 17.39 -19.01
C LYS A 159 13.24 17.91 -20.43
N GLN A 160 13.13 19.22 -20.58
CA GLN A 160 13.00 19.89 -21.88
C GLN A 160 14.02 21.04 -22.01
N PRO A 161 15.29 20.74 -22.35
CA PRO A 161 16.36 21.75 -22.38
C PRO A 161 16.19 22.78 -23.50
N GLN A 162 15.52 22.43 -24.60
CA GLN A 162 15.37 23.29 -25.78
C GLN A 162 14.50 24.55 -25.55
N VAL A 163 13.79 24.66 -24.42
CA VAL A 163 12.99 25.85 -24.07
C VAL A 163 13.85 26.95 -23.42
N LEU A 164 15.11 26.64 -23.05
CA LEU A 164 15.98 27.52 -22.28
C LEU A 164 17.05 28.25 -23.11
N GLU A 165 17.00 28.17 -24.45
CA GLU A 165 17.94 28.81 -25.41
C GLU A 165 19.41 28.86 -24.91
N GLU A 166 20.01 30.05 -24.79
CA GLU A 166 21.43 30.28 -24.44
C GLU A 166 21.79 30.07 -22.95
N ALA A 167 20.82 29.77 -22.07
CA ALA A 167 21.07 29.69 -20.63
C ALA A 167 21.61 28.32 -20.15
N VAL A 168 21.66 27.31 -21.04
CA VAL A 168 22.22 25.98 -20.71
C VAL A 168 23.53 25.80 -21.48
N THR A 169 24.64 26.18 -20.84
CA THR A 169 25.94 25.62 -21.21
C THR A 169 25.85 24.10 -21.12
N SER A 170 26.39 23.39 -22.09
CA SER A 170 26.44 21.92 -22.25
C SER A 170 27.04 21.11 -21.07
N ASP A 171 27.25 21.74 -19.91
CA ASP A 171 28.04 21.25 -18.77
C ASP A 171 27.22 20.70 -17.59
N THR A 172 25.89 20.72 -17.62
CA THR A 172 25.12 19.93 -16.64
C THR A 172 25.01 18.48 -17.09
N GLN A 173 26.13 17.73 -17.00
CA GLN A 173 26.08 16.27 -17.08
C GLN A 173 25.29 15.76 -15.87
N ALA A 174 24.04 15.37 -16.08
CA ALA A 174 23.31 14.61 -15.08
C ALA A 174 24.14 13.36 -14.76
N SER A 175 24.32 13.05 -13.47
CA SER A 175 25.14 11.92 -13.01
C SER A 175 24.69 10.57 -13.60
N ASP A 176 23.46 10.49 -14.07
CA ASP A 176 22.85 9.32 -14.69
C ASP A 176 22.60 9.46 -16.21
N GLY A 177 23.15 10.50 -16.83
CA GLY A 177 23.08 10.73 -18.28
C GLY A 177 21.72 11.17 -18.81
N PHE A 178 20.71 11.39 -17.97
CA PHE A 178 19.38 11.83 -18.43
C PHE A 178 19.35 13.34 -18.67
N THR A 179 19.44 13.75 -19.93
CA THR A 179 19.55 15.16 -20.34
C THR A 179 18.27 15.71 -20.97
N GLN A 180 17.45 14.87 -21.60
CA GLN A 180 16.21 15.27 -22.28
C GLN A 180 15.18 14.14 -22.28
N GLY A 181 13.90 14.50 -22.34
CA GLY A 181 12.78 13.58 -22.58
C GLY A 181 11.97 13.31 -21.32
N TYR A 182 11.33 12.15 -21.29
CA TYR A 182 10.51 11.70 -20.17
C TYR A 182 10.90 10.29 -19.75
N ARG A 183 10.86 10.04 -18.44
CA ARG A 183 10.96 8.71 -17.84
C ARG A 183 10.19 8.68 -16.53
N ASN A 184 9.89 7.48 -16.05
CA ASN A 184 9.38 7.25 -14.72
C ASN A 184 10.06 6.06 -14.05
N ARG A 185 9.98 6.04 -12.73
CA ARG A 185 10.29 4.90 -11.87
C ARG A 185 9.02 4.51 -11.14
N PHE A 186 8.74 3.22 -11.03
CA PHE A 186 7.54 2.74 -10.35
C PHE A 186 7.82 1.55 -9.43
N ILE A 187 7.00 1.45 -8.39
CA ILE A 187 6.89 0.29 -7.52
C ILE A 187 5.55 -0.37 -7.79
N ALA A 188 5.55 -1.70 -7.88
CA ALA A 188 4.34 -2.46 -8.09
C ALA A 188 4.26 -3.70 -7.19
N THR A 189 3.04 -4.16 -6.92
CA THR A 189 2.77 -5.40 -6.19
C THR A 189 1.95 -6.34 -7.07
N PRO A 190 2.16 -7.65 -6.99
CA PRO A 190 1.43 -8.62 -7.82
C PRO A 190 -0.06 -8.62 -7.45
N TRP A 191 -0.96 -8.84 -8.41
CA TRP A 191 -2.42 -8.76 -8.17
C TRP A 191 -2.91 -9.79 -7.13
N GLN A 192 -2.20 -10.91 -6.96
CA GLN A 192 -2.55 -11.94 -5.98
C GLN A 192 -2.37 -11.44 -4.52
N ALA A 193 -1.55 -10.40 -4.33
CA ALA A 193 -1.29 -9.80 -3.02
C ALA A 193 -2.22 -8.60 -2.79
N ILE A 194 -3.35 -8.83 -2.10
CA ILE A 194 -4.29 -7.76 -1.73
C ILE A 194 -3.57 -6.62 -1.01
N TRP A 195 -3.50 -5.46 -1.65
CA TRP A 195 -2.82 -4.31 -1.10
C TRP A 195 -3.55 -3.72 0.11
N ARG A 196 -2.76 -3.40 1.15
CA ARG A 196 -3.21 -2.68 2.34
C ARG A 196 -2.17 -1.60 2.67
N PRO A 197 -2.60 -0.36 2.96
CA PRO A 197 -1.66 0.71 3.29
C PRO A 197 -0.91 0.39 4.57
N ALA A 198 0.33 0.86 4.67
CA ALA A 198 1.14 0.82 5.88
C ALA A 198 0.49 1.59 7.03
N LEU A 199 0.84 1.25 8.27
CA LEU A 199 0.35 1.92 9.48
C LEU A 199 1.32 3.03 9.92
N ASP A 200 1.68 3.91 9.00
CA ASP A 200 2.70 4.94 9.23
C ASP A 200 2.21 6.12 10.07
N HIS A 201 0.88 6.23 10.24
CA HIS A 201 0.26 7.27 11.07
C HIS A 201 0.20 6.80 12.52
N PRO A 202 1.07 7.29 13.42
CA PRO A 202 1.08 6.85 14.81
C PRO A 202 -0.23 7.24 15.49
N LYS A 203 -0.79 6.32 16.27
CA LYS A 203 -1.99 6.63 17.05
C LYS A 203 -1.65 7.74 18.08
N PRO A 204 -2.51 8.76 18.24
CA PRO A 204 -2.40 9.69 19.36
C PRO A 204 -2.34 8.94 20.70
N ARG A 205 -1.43 9.35 21.58
CA ARG A 205 -1.24 8.79 22.91
C ARG A 205 -1.48 9.87 23.95
N ILE A 206 -2.21 9.54 25.00
CA ILE A 206 -2.32 10.37 26.20
C ILE A 206 -1.16 9.95 27.12
N ALA A 207 -0.25 10.88 27.42
CA ALA A 207 0.98 10.60 28.15
C ALA A 207 0.79 10.45 29.68
N GLY A 208 -0.41 10.70 30.20
CA GLY A 208 -0.71 10.62 31.62
C GLY A 208 -2.21 10.74 31.87
N SER A 209 -2.57 11.01 33.12
CA SER A 209 -3.98 11.21 33.52
C SER A 209 -4.41 12.65 33.28
N GLN A 210 -5.70 12.84 32.99
CA GLN A 210 -6.34 14.16 32.89
C GLN A 210 -7.50 14.21 33.88
N SER A 211 -7.81 15.40 34.40
CA SER A 211 -9.04 15.63 35.14
C SER A 211 -10.19 15.88 34.18
N ALA A 212 -11.38 15.41 34.55
CA ALA A 212 -12.64 15.64 33.85
C ALA A 212 -13.72 16.02 34.87
N VAL A 213 -14.72 16.78 34.41
CA VAL A 213 -15.91 17.11 35.20
C VAL A 213 -16.95 16.02 34.92
N VAL A 214 -17.48 15.39 35.96
CA VAL A 214 -18.57 14.40 35.83
C VAL A 214 -19.85 15.13 35.41
N THR A 215 -20.52 14.62 34.39
CA THR A 215 -21.73 15.23 33.80
C THR A 215 -22.89 14.24 33.83
N GLY A 216 -24.12 14.73 33.98
CA GLY A 216 -25.33 13.92 33.94
C GLY A 216 -26.53 14.70 33.38
N PRO A 217 -27.69 14.06 33.22
CA PRO A 217 -28.94 14.71 32.82
C PRO A 217 -29.32 15.86 33.76
N GLU A 218 -30.11 16.81 33.27
CA GLU A 218 -30.60 17.92 34.09
C GLU A 218 -31.44 17.41 35.27
N GLY A 219 -31.13 17.89 36.48
CA GLY A 219 -31.82 17.50 37.71
C GLY A 219 -31.34 16.20 38.36
N GLU A 220 -30.37 15.49 37.77
CA GLU A 220 -29.78 14.29 38.36
C GLU A 220 -28.40 14.58 39.00
N GLU A 221 -28.28 14.38 40.30
CA GLU A 221 -26.99 14.52 41.02
C GLU A 221 -26.06 13.32 40.83
N ILE A 222 -26.61 12.12 40.61
CA ILE A 222 -25.88 10.87 40.46
C ILE A 222 -26.40 10.16 39.22
N HIS A 223 -25.55 10.01 38.21
CA HIS A 223 -25.87 9.31 36.96
C HIS A 223 -24.85 8.20 36.74
N CYS A 224 -25.24 6.95 37.04
CA CYS A 224 -24.38 5.77 36.93
C CYS A 224 -25.07 4.64 36.16
N ASP A 225 -24.29 3.83 35.45
CA ASP A 225 -24.79 2.61 34.82
C ASP A 225 -24.72 1.37 35.74
N PRO A 226 -25.23 0.19 35.33
CA PRO A 226 -25.17 -1.04 36.14
C PRO A 226 -23.76 -1.53 36.50
N HIS A 227 -22.73 -0.97 35.86
CA HIS A 227 -21.32 -1.29 36.11
C HIS A 227 -20.61 -0.21 36.97
N GLY A 228 -21.34 0.80 37.43
CA GLY A 228 -20.79 1.91 38.22
C GLY A 228 -19.93 2.89 37.40
N ARG A 229 -20.12 2.94 36.08
CA ARG A 229 -19.50 3.96 35.22
C ARG A 229 -20.27 5.27 35.34
N VAL A 230 -19.56 6.39 35.28
CA VAL A 230 -20.06 7.78 35.31
C VAL A 230 -19.71 8.52 34.02
#